data_AF-A0A1F5BWM0-F1
#
_entry.id   AF-A0A1F5BWM0-F1
#
_cell.length_a   1.000
_cell.length_b   1.000
_cell.length_c   1.000
_cell.angle_alpha   90.00
_cell.angle_beta   90.00
_cell.angle_gamma   90.00
#
_symmetry.space_group_name_H-M   'P 1'
#
loop_
_entity.id
_entity.type
_entity.pdbx_description
1 polymer ?
#
loop_
_entity_poly.entity_id
_entity_poly.type
_entity_poly.pdbx_seq_one_letter_code
_entity_poly.pdbx_strand_id
1 'polypeptide(L)'
;MNKKVACSECKREIKDGHSFLVDDQPVCYECIFGQVEPVMIYPIGKVSKINDDGISRIDLFPYQQRFMYKLEEEKWITIVYYLHQINSMNTVFKRGTKSNGKEVGVFASRSPHRPSRIAVSDVELVRISNFSIYVKGLDARQDSPVLDIKMAKKL
;
A
#
# COMPACT_ATOMS: atom_id res chain seq x y z
N MET A 1 13.17 -33.20 4.33
CA MET A 1 12.17 -33.34 3.25
C MET A 1 11.42 -32.03 3.14
N ASN A 2 11.55 -31.28 2.04
CA ASN A 2 10.71 -30.10 1.83
C ASN A 2 9.27 -30.56 1.67
N LYS A 3 8.39 -30.10 2.56
CA LYS A 3 6.97 -30.43 2.53
C LYS A 3 6.40 -29.82 1.25
N LYS A 4 5.92 -30.67 0.34
CA LYS A 4 5.22 -30.21 -0.87
C LYS A 4 3.99 -29.41 -0.44
N VAL A 5 3.89 -28.16 -0.89
CA VAL A 5 2.73 -27.30 -0.63
C VAL A 5 1.85 -27.30 -1.88
N ALA A 6 0.57 -27.64 -1.73
CA ALA A 6 -0.40 -27.59 -2.82
C ALA A 6 -1.24 -26.32 -2.71
N CYS A 7 -1.57 -25.71 -3.85
CA CYS A 7 -2.47 -24.57 -3.93
C CYS A 7 -3.88 -24.94 -3.46
N SER A 8 -4.50 -24.13 -2.59
CA SER A 8 -5.86 -24.36 -2.10
C SER A 8 -6.91 -24.26 -3.20
N GLU A 9 -6.66 -23.46 -4.23
CA GLU A 9 -7.60 -23.25 -5.34
C GLU A 9 -7.50 -24.35 -6.41
N CYS A 10 -6.38 -24.42 -7.13
CA CYS A 10 -6.24 -25.37 -8.26
C CYS A 10 -5.67 -26.74 -7.89
N LYS A 11 -5.34 -26.98 -6.61
CA LYS A 11 -4.77 -28.23 -6.08
C LYS A 11 -3.41 -28.66 -6.68
N ARG A 12 -2.85 -27.89 -7.61
CA ARG A 12 -1.50 -28.11 -8.16
C ARG A 12 -0.43 -27.86 -7.10
N GLU A 13 0.66 -28.61 -7.18
CA GLU A 13 1.87 -28.36 -6.40
C GLU A 13 2.42 -26.96 -6.72
N ILE A 14 2.67 -26.15 -5.69
CA ILE A 14 3.31 -24.85 -5.82
C ILE A 14 4.79 -25.09 -6.10
N LYS A 15 5.18 -24.90 -7.35
CA LYS A 15 6.58 -24.89 -7.77
C LYS A 15 7.11 -23.46 -7.61
N ASP A 16 8.40 -23.34 -7.39
CA ASP A 16 9.13 -22.06 -7.50
C ASP A 16 8.95 -21.05 -6.34
N GLY A 17 8.26 -21.40 -5.25
CA GLY A 17 8.26 -20.59 -4.01
C GLY A 17 7.43 -19.30 -4.05
N HIS A 18 6.73 -19.02 -5.15
CA HIS A 18 5.82 -17.87 -5.28
C HIS A 18 4.37 -18.26 -4.96
N SER A 19 4.01 -18.13 -3.68
CA SER A 19 2.64 -18.30 -3.19
C SER A 19 2.27 -17.22 -2.20
N PHE A 20 0.96 -17.03 -2.01
CA PHE A 20 0.40 -16.09 -1.05
C PHE A 20 -0.47 -16.83 -0.06
N LEU A 21 -0.54 -16.33 1.17
CA LEU A 21 -1.54 -16.77 2.13
C LEU A 21 -2.82 -15.97 1.90
N VAL A 22 -3.90 -16.65 1.55
CA VAL A 22 -5.24 -16.09 1.44
C VAL A 22 -6.15 -16.81 2.42
N ASP A 23 -6.69 -16.10 3.41
CA ASP A 23 -7.46 -16.69 4.51
C ASP A 23 -6.73 -17.89 5.16
N ASP A 24 -5.43 -17.70 5.41
CA ASP A 24 -4.50 -18.69 5.96
C ASP A 24 -4.28 -19.95 5.09
N GLN A 25 -4.75 -19.94 3.84
CA GLN A 25 -4.53 -21.01 2.86
C GLN A 25 -3.49 -20.61 1.80
N PRO A 26 -2.60 -21.51 1.38
CA PRO A 26 -1.61 -21.22 0.34
C PRO A 26 -2.26 -21.19 -1.05
N VAL A 27 -2.16 -20.07 -1.76
CA VAL A 27 -2.63 -19.90 -3.13
C VAL A 27 -1.46 -19.59 -4.06
N CYS A 28 -1.38 -20.27 -5.21
CA CYS A 28 -0.35 -20.00 -6.20
C CYS A 28 -0.57 -18.67 -6.92
N TYR A 29 0.51 -18.08 -7.42
CA TYR A 29 0.48 -16.83 -8.18
C TYR A 29 -0.57 -16.83 -9.31
N GLU A 30 -0.62 -17.90 -10.11
CA GLU A 30 -1.54 -18.00 -11.27
C GLU A 30 -3.01 -17.97 -10.85
N CYS A 31 -3.38 -18.53 -9.70
CA CYS A 31 -4.76 -18.46 -9.22
C CYS A 31 -5.15 -17.06 -8.72
N ILE A 32 -4.20 -16.26 -8.23
CA ILE A 32 -4.47 -14.90 -7.75
C ILE A 32 -4.44 -13.88 -8.89
N PHE A 33 -3.45 -13.98 -9.77
CA PHE A 33 -3.15 -12.94 -10.76
C PHE A 33 -3.35 -13.39 -12.21
N GLY A 34 -3.61 -14.68 -12.45
CA GLY A 34 -3.63 -15.24 -13.79
C GLY A 34 -2.24 -15.35 -14.41
N GLN A 35 -2.20 -15.63 -15.72
CA GLN A 35 -0.96 -15.67 -16.51
C GLN A 35 -0.64 -14.27 -17.06
N VAL A 36 -0.46 -13.30 -16.15
CA VAL A 36 -0.12 -11.92 -16.50
C VAL A 36 1.29 -11.60 -16.05
N GLU A 37 2.03 -10.87 -16.89
CA GLU A 37 3.34 -10.33 -16.54
C GLU A 37 3.17 -9.24 -15.46
N PRO A 38 3.86 -9.33 -14.30
CA PRO A 38 3.82 -8.27 -13.31
C PRO A 38 4.39 -6.96 -13.86
N VAL A 39 3.78 -5.85 -13.48
CA VAL A 39 4.36 -4.52 -13.75
C VAL A 39 5.43 -4.19 -12.70
N MET A 40 6.56 -3.64 -13.16
CA MET A 40 7.58 -3.10 -12.25
C MET A 40 7.21 -1.69 -11.81
N ILE A 41 7.16 -1.47 -10.50
CA ILE A 41 6.90 -0.17 -9.88
C ILE A 41 8.10 0.19 -9.02
N TYR A 42 8.73 1.34 -9.30
CA TYR A 42 9.86 1.84 -8.53
C TYR A 42 9.36 2.80 -7.45
N PRO A 43 9.69 2.58 -6.16
CA PRO A 43 9.42 3.57 -5.14
C PRO A 43 10.10 4.91 -5.46
N ILE A 44 9.35 5.99 -5.36
CA ILE A 44 9.82 7.36 -5.56
C ILE A 44 10.33 8.01 -4.27
N GLY A 45 10.19 7.31 -3.14
CA GLY A 45 10.60 7.78 -1.84
C GLY A 45 10.17 6.84 -0.74
N LYS A 46 10.26 7.30 0.50
CA LYS A 46 9.83 6.53 1.67
C LYS A 46 9.29 7.42 2.79
N VAL A 47 8.51 6.82 3.68
CA VAL A 47 8.09 7.45 4.94
C VAL A 47 9.22 7.32 5.95
N SER A 48 9.84 8.42 6.37
CA SER A 48 11.05 8.40 7.21
C SER A 48 10.82 8.73 8.68
N LYS A 49 9.73 9.42 9.01
CA LYS A 49 9.40 9.78 10.40
C LYS A 49 7.90 9.95 10.56
N ILE A 50 7.40 9.55 11.71
CA ILE A 50 6.05 9.84 12.20
C ILE A 50 6.25 10.50 13.56
N ASN A 51 5.83 11.75 13.70
CA ASN A 51 5.90 12.48 14.96
C ASN A 51 4.60 12.25 15.78
N ASP A 52 4.69 12.45 17.10
CA ASP A 52 3.56 12.30 18.02
C ASP A 52 2.42 13.31 17.77
N ASP A 53 2.71 14.42 17.06
CA ASP A 53 1.74 15.42 16.64
C ASP A 53 0.94 15.01 15.38
N GLY A 54 1.18 13.80 14.86
CA GLY A 54 0.52 13.25 13.67
C GLY A 54 1.09 13.74 12.35
N ILE A 55 2.25 14.40 12.36
CA ILE A 55 2.98 14.81 11.16
C ILE A 55 3.94 13.69 10.73
N SER A 56 3.77 13.23 9.49
CA SER A 56 4.65 12.28 8.83
C SER A 56 5.57 12.99 7.84
N ARG A 57 6.82 12.54 7.76
CA ARG A 57 7.81 13.01 6.77
C ARG A 57 7.98 11.95 5.68
N ILE A 58 7.80 12.37 4.44
CA ILE A 58 8.12 11.61 3.24
C ILE A 58 9.42 12.16 2.65
N ASP A 59 10.40 11.30 2.44
CA ASP A 59 11.65 11.64 1.75
C ASP A 59 11.63 11.10 0.33
N LEU A 60 11.79 12.00 -0.64
CA LEU A 60 12.02 11.67 -2.04
C LEU A 60 13.53 11.67 -2.35
N PHE A 61 13.89 11.50 -3.62
CA PHE A 61 15.27 11.60 -4.08
C PHE A 61 15.62 13.02 -4.58
N PRO A 62 16.88 13.47 -4.45
CA PRO A 62 17.28 14.83 -4.83
C PRO A 62 16.88 15.25 -6.24
N TYR A 63 17.00 14.36 -7.23
CA TYR A 63 16.66 14.67 -8.62
C TYR A 63 15.17 14.98 -8.83
N GLN A 64 14.30 14.50 -7.93
CA GLN A 64 12.85 14.62 -8.05
C GLN A 64 12.30 15.96 -7.57
N GLN A 65 13.13 16.82 -6.98
CA GLN A 65 12.70 18.17 -6.58
C GLN A 65 12.05 18.95 -7.75
N ARG A 66 12.51 18.72 -8.98
CA ARG A 66 11.93 19.33 -10.20
C ARG A 66 10.47 18.94 -10.45
N PHE A 67 10.04 17.77 -10.00
CA PHE A 67 8.66 17.28 -10.16
C PHE A 67 7.71 17.84 -9.09
N MET A 68 8.25 18.58 -8.10
CA MET A 68 7.49 19.17 -7.00
C MET A 68 7.07 20.62 -7.28
N TYR A 69 7.27 21.12 -8.51
CA TYR A 69 6.93 22.50 -8.89
C TYR A 69 5.46 22.80 -8.58
N LYS A 70 5.21 23.86 -7.78
CA LYS A 70 3.90 24.30 -7.31
C LYS A 70 3.15 23.33 -6.39
N LEU A 71 3.79 22.25 -5.95
CA LEU A 71 3.15 21.32 -5.01
C LEU A 71 2.79 22.02 -3.69
N GLU A 72 3.57 23.01 -3.27
CA GLU A 72 3.32 23.85 -2.11
C GLU A 72 2.05 24.71 -2.20
N GLU A 73 1.49 24.90 -3.40
CA GLU A 73 0.21 25.60 -3.59
C GLU A 73 -0.99 24.70 -3.24
N GLU A 74 -0.78 23.38 -3.13
CA GLU A 74 -1.80 22.40 -2.78
C GLU A 74 -1.99 22.26 -1.27
N LYS A 75 -3.24 22.36 -0.79
CA LYS A 75 -3.55 22.08 0.62
C LYS A 75 -3.65 20.58 0.93
N TRP A 76 -4.14 19.80 -0.03
CA TRP A 76 -4.39 18.37 0.13
C TRP A 76 -3.78 17.60 -1.03
N ILE A 77 -3.01 16.56 -0.69
CA ILE A 77 -2.37 15.69 -1.67
C ILE A 77 -2.73 14.24 -1.38
N THR A 78 -2.79 13.43 -2.43
CA THR A 78 -2.95 11.99 -2.34
C THR A 78 -1.58 11.33 -2.38
N ILE A 79 -1.26 10.52 -1.36
CA ILE A 79 -0.06 9.69 -1.32
C ILE A 79 -0.46 8.26 -1.67
N VAL A 80 0.21 7.69 -2.68
CA VAL A 80 0.13 6.26 -3.00
C VAL A 80 1.37 5.58 -2.47
N TYR A 81 1.20 4.56 -1.63
CA TYR A 81 2.31 3.91 -0.93
C TYR A 81 2.08 2.40 -0.80
N TYR A 82 3.16 1.68 -0.52
CA TYR A 82 3.17 0.23 -0.44
C TYR A 82 3.15 -0.27 1.01
N LEU A 83 2.27 -1.24 1.29
CA LEU A 83 2.09 -1.86 2.59
C LEU A 83 3.12 -2.98 2.80
N HIS A 84 4.39 -2.57 2.93
CA HIS A 84 5.55 -3.47 2.95
C HIS A 84 5.58 -4.51 4.08
N GLN A 85 4.85 -4.29 5.18
CA GLN A 85 4.81 -5.20 6.33
C GLN A 85 3.66 -6.22 6.27
N ILE A 86 2.87 -6.19 5.20
CA ILE A 86 1.75 -7.12 5.01
C ILE A 86 2.21 -8.30 4.17
N ASN A 87 2.02 -9.51 4.69
CA ASN A 87 2.43 -10.77 4.06
C ASN A 87 1.27 -11.73 3.77
N SER A 88 0.03 -11.34 4.11
CA SER A 88 -1.18 -12.14 3.90
C SER A 88 -2.30 -11.32 3.26
N MET A 89 -3.25 -12.02 2.67
CA MET A 89 -4.50 -11.48 2.14
C MET A 89 -5.66 -12.12 2.87
N ASN A 90 -6.73 -11.36 3.12
CA ASN A 90 -7.99 -11.98 3.54
C ASN A 90 -9.09 -11.54 2.60
N THR A 91 -10.09 -12.38 2.42
CA THR A 91 -11.19 -12.10 1.49
C THR A 91 -12.25 -11.19 2.11
N VAL A 92 -12.55 -11.37 3.40
CA VAL A 92 -13.64 -10.69 4.11
C VAL A 92 -13.14 -9.94 5.35
N PHE A 93 -13.69 -8.74 5.59
CA PHE A 93 -13.40 -7.92 6.76
C PHE A 93 -14.67 -7.29 7.34
N LYS A 94 -14.64 -6.98 8.64
CA LYS A 94 -15.66 -6.13 9.28
C LYS A 94 -15.34 -4.66 9.01
N ARG A 95 -16.21 -3.99 8.25
CA ARG A 95 -16.12 -2.56 7.96
C ARG A 95 -17.06 -1.78 8.88
N GLY A 96 -16.52 -0.84 9.64
CA GLY A 96 -17.25 -0.02 10.63
C GLY A 96 -16.78 -0.28 12.06
N THR A 97 -17.46 0.29 13.05
CA THR A 97 -17.17 0.06 14.47
C THR A 97 -17.60 -1.35 14.89
N LYS A 98 -16.94 -1.91 15.92
CA LYS A 98 -17.12 -3.32 16.33
C LYS A 98 -18.57 -3.72 16.64
N SER A 99 -19.44 -2.79 17.04
CA SER A 99 -20.84 -3.08 17.38
C SER A 99 -21.80 -3.14 16.19
N ASN A 100 -21.52 -2.45 15.08
CA ASN A 100 -22.41 -2.36 13.89
C ASN A 100 -21.68 -2.60 12.56
N GLY A 101 -20.53 -3.27 12.60
CA GLY A 101 -19.69 -3.50 11.42
C GLY A 101 -20.36 -4.45 10.42
N LYS A 102 -20.41 -4.04 9.15
CA LYS A 102 -20.86 -4.91 8.05
C LYS A 102 -19.69 -5.76 7.55
N GLU A 103 -19.90 -7.05 7.39
CA GLU A 103 -18.94 -7.92 6.68
C GLU A 103 -18.96 -7.58 5.19
N VAL A 104 -17.78 -7.27 4.66
CA VAL A 104 -17.59 -6.88 3.26
C VAL A 104 -16.33 -7.53 2.71
N GLY A 105 -16.30 -7.76 1.40
CA GLY A 105 -15.09 -8.21 0.71
C GLY A 105 -13.96 -7.16 0.76
N VAL A 106 -12.72 -7.60 0.58
CA VAL A 106 -11.52 -6.75 0.62
C VAL A 106 -11.59 -5.54 -0.31
N PHE A 107 -12.22 -5.69 -1.48
CA PHE A 107 -12.39 -4.62 -2.47
C PHE A 107 -13.49 -3.61 -2.09
N ALA A 108 -14.38 -3.96 -1.17
CA ALA A 108 -15.37 -3.06 -0.57
C ALA A 108 -14.89 -2.49 0.79
N SER A 109 -13.58 -2.56 1.06
CA SER A 109 -12.95 -2.11 2.30
C SER A 109 -11.64 -1.35 2.03
N ARG A 110 -11.04 -0.82 3.11
CA ARG A 110 -9.69 -0.25 3.13
C ARG A 110 -8.69 -1.14 3.87
N SER A 111 -8.98 -2.43 4.02
CA SER A 111 -8.10 -3.36 4.70
C SER A 111 -6.72 -3.43 4.02
N PRO A 112 -5.62 -3.47 4.79
CA PRO A 112 -4.28 -3.58 4.24
C PRO A 112 -3.96 -4.98 3.67
N HIS A 113 -4.69 -6.03 4.10
CA HIS A 113 -4.51 -7.43 3.69
C HIS A 113 -5.15 -7.72 2.33
N ARG A 114 -4.60 -7.11 1.27
CA ARG A 114 -5.18 -7.11 -0.09
C ARG A 114 -4.15 -7.43 -1.18
N PRO A 115 -4.58 -7.86 -2.39
CA PRO A 115 -3.68 -8.44 -3.39
C PRO A 115 -2.48 -7.57 -3.77
N SER A 116 -2.70 -6.32 -4.18
CA SER A 116 -1.61 -5.45 -4.64
C SER A 116 -0.84 -4.77 -3.50
N ARG A 117 -1.35 -4.81 -2.25
CA ARG A 117 -0.77 -4.11 -1.09
C ARG A 117 -0.50 -2.60 -1.32
N ILE A 118 -1.26 -1.97 -2.21
CA ILE A 118 -1.21 -0.53 -2.48
C ILE A 118 -2.26 0.16 -1.61
N ALA A 119 -1.82 1.19 -0.90
CA ALA A 119 -2.65 2.10 -0.13
C ALA A 119 -2.62 3.51 -0.72
N VAL A 120 -3.69 4.25 -0.48
CA VAL A 120 -3.92 5.59 -1.03
C VAL A 120 -4.50 6.44 0.09
N SER A 121 -3.83 7.51 0.48
CA SER A 121 -4.30 8.41 1.54
C SER A 121 -4.31 9.85 1.07
N ASP A 122 -5.45 10.53 1.22
CA ASP A 122 -5.52 11.99 1.10
C ASP A 122 -5.07 12.60 2.43
N VAL A 123 -4.07 13.46 2.36
CA VAL A 123 -3.37 14.02 3.52
C VAL A 123 -3.24 15.53 3.37
N GLU A 124 -3.20 16.22 4.50
CA GLU A 124 -2.96 17.66 4.50
C GLU A 124 -1.46 17.89 4.26
N LEU A 125 -1.13 18.71 3.27
CA LEU A 125 0.25 19.17 3.06
C LEU A 125 0.56 20.24 4.10
N VAL A 126 1.54 19.97 4.97
CA VAL A 126 1.94 20.91 6.03
C VAL A 126 3.05 21.83 5.55
N ARG A 127 4.09 21.25 4.93
CA ARG A 127 5.20 22.00 4.33
C ARG A 127 6.06 21.11 3.43
N ILE A 128 6.87 21.77 2.61
CA ILE A 128 7.95 21.16 1.83
C ILE A 128 9.29 21.71 2.34
N SER A 129 10.31 20.85 2.39
CA SER A 129 11.68 21.23 2.73
C SER A 129 12.64 20.44 1.86
N ASN A 130 13.28 21.09 0.88
CA ASN A 130 14.07 20.43 -0.16
C ASN A 130 13.22 19.37 -0.90
N PHE A 131 13.62 18.11 -0.87
CA PHE A 131 12.91 16.96 -1.44
C PHE A 131 12.15 16.15 -0.38
N SER A 132 11.88 16.75 0.79
CA SER A 132 11.07 16.17 1.85
C SER A 132 9.71 16.86 1.94
N ILE A 133 8.66 16.06 2.12
CA ILE A 133 7.28 16.52 2.24
C ILE A 133 6.77 16.16 3.63
N TYR A 134 6.16 17.12 4.31
CA TYR A 134 5.58 16.93 5.64
C TYR A 134 4.07 16.97 5.51
N VAL A 135 3.42 15.91 5.98
CA VAL A 135 1.98 15.71 5.80
C VAL A 135 1.30 15.32 7.10
N LYS A 136 0.03 15.65 7.25
CA LYS A 136 -0.79 15.23 8.40
C LYS A 136 -1.90 14.28 7.96
N GLY A 137 -2.13 13.24 8.75
CA GLY A 137 -3.16 12.22 8.49
C GLY A 137 -2.70 11.03 7.64
N LEU A 138 -1.39 10.86 7.43
CA LEU A 138 -0.85 9.70 6.73
C LEU A 138 -0.81 8.47 7.65
N ASP A 139 -1.63 7.46 7.34
CA ASP A 139 -1.65 6.15 8.01
C ASP A 139 -0.68 5.15 7.36
N ALA A 140 0.61 5.51 7.33
CA ALA A 140 1.67 4.65 6.79
C ALA A 140 2.69 4.33 7.87
N ARG A 141 3.22 3.10 7.87
CA ARG A 141 4.32 2.72 8.79
C ARG A 141 5.64 3.35 8.36
N GLN A 142 6.56 3.51 9.30
CA GLN A 142 7.94 3.91 8.98
C GLN A 142 8.55 2.97 7.93
N ASP A 143 9.35 3.56 7.04
CA ASP A 143 9.99 2.93 5.88
C ASP A 143 9.02 2.41 4.80
N SER A 144 7.73 2.73 4.89
CA SER A 144 6.78 2.46 3.80
C SER A 144 7.25 3.11 2.50
N PRO A 145 7.42 2.31 1.42
CA PRO A 145 7.78 2.85 0.11
C PRO A 145 6.65 3.73 -0.43
N VAL A 146 6.97 4.95 -0.86
CA VAL A 146 6.05 5.83 -1.57
C VAL A 146 6.16 5.54 -3.05
N LEU A 147 5.03 5.31 -3.70
CA LEU A 147 4.94 4.92 -5.12
C LEU A 147 4.57 6.12 -6.00
N ASP A 148 3.72 7.02 -5.51
CA ASP A 148 3.24 8.18 -6.28
C ASP A 148 2.63 9.28 -5.39
N ILE A 149 2.53 10.49 -5.93
CA ILE A 149 1.94 11.68 -5.29
C ILE A 149 1.04 12.41 -6.29
N LYS A 150 -0.17 12.78 -5.89
CA LYS A 150 -1.14 13.51 -6.73
C LYS A 150 -1.82 14.65 -5.97
N MET A 151 -2.38 15.62 -6.68
CA MET A 151 -3.38 16.52 -6.08
C MET A 151 -4.61 15.71 -5.63
N ALA A 152 -5.19 16.02 -4.47
CA ALA A 152 -6.25 15.19 -3.89
C ALA A 152 -7.61 15.34 -4.59
N LYS A 153 -7.98 16.56 -4.97
CA LYS A 153 -9.25 16.81 -5.66
C LYS A 153 -9.03 16.75 -7.16
N LYS A 154 -9.89 16.03 -7.88
CA LYS A 154 -10.00 16.17 -9.34
C LYS A 154 -10.75 17.46 -9.63
N LEU A 155 -10.24 18.25 -10.58
CA LEU A 155 -10.95 19.41 -11.14
C LEU A 155 -12.13 18.97 -12.01
#